data_AF-A0A955CKV4-F1
#
_entry.id   AF-A0A955CKV4-F1
#
_cell.length_a   1.000
_cell.length_b   1.000
_cell.length_c   1.000
_cell.angle_alpha   90.00
_cell.angle_beta   90.00
_cell.angle_gamma   90.00
#
_symmetry.space_group_name_H-M   'P 1'
#
loop_
_entity.id
_entity.type
_entity.pdbx_description
1 polymer ?
#
loop_
_entity_poly.entity_id
_entity_poly.type
_entity_poly.pdbx_seq_one_letter_code
_entity_poly.pdbx_strand_id
1 'polypeptide(L)'
;MSLPFPSPDARRLGELERVLAGTAQACPAWGAAGSPQALYPGSFWPLHAGHQRIAELATELLGRRPAFEISLANVDKDAVDGQLLLARLQQFQPSDTVWVTRAATFLDKARIFGAVTFVCGADTIERVGDLRYYGEDERRRDRALAELADRNCRFLVFGRLVRKRFLTLEQLDLPATLQSISMGVGEHVFRMDVESRQLRTSPEERGRN
;
A
#
# COMPACT_ATOMS: atom_id res chain seq x y z
N MET A 1 -16.00 20.28 -20.60
CA MET A 1 -15.67 18.89 -20.23
C MET A 1 -15.66 18.82 -18.72
N SER A 2 -16.73 18.29 -18.13
CA SER A 2 -16.85 18.12 -16.69
C SER A 2 -15.89 17.03 -16.22
N LEU A 3 -15.12 17.29 -15.17
CA LEU A 3 -14.24 16.28 -14.57
C LEU A 3 -15.10 15.09 -14.13
N PRO A 4 -14.70 13.84 -14.40
CA PRO A 4 -15.51 12.64 -14.15
C PRO A 4 -15.62 12.26 -12.66
N PHE A 5 -15.16 13.13 -11.76
CA PHE A 5 -15.27 12.94 -10.32
C PHE A 5 -16.03 14.12 -9.73
N PRO A 6 -16.91 13.90 -8.73
CA PRO A 6 -17.22 15.00 -7.84
C PRO A 6 -15.89 15.49 -7.28
N SER A 7 -15.61 16.79 -7.45
CA SER A 7 -14.58 17.46 -6.68
C SER A 7 -14.70 16.96 -5.23
N PRO A 8 -13.61 16.59 -4.54
CA PRO A 8 -13.73 16.21 -3.15
C PRO A 8 -14.54 17.32 -2.44
N ASP A 9 -15.50 16.94 -1.61
CA ASP A 9 -16.29 17.96 -0.90
C ASP A 9 -15.32 18.86 -0.12
N ALA A 10 -15.66 20.14 0.11
CA ALA A 10 -14.78 21.15 0.68
C ALA A 10 -14.07 20.66 1.97
N ARG A 11 -14.77 19.83 2.75
CA ARG A 11 -14.22 19.12 3.92
C ARG A 11 -13.02 18.22 3.58
N ARG A 12 -13.11 17.41 2.54
CA ARG A 12 -12.03 16.50 2.09
C ARG A 12 -10.85 17.27 1.50
N LEU A 13 -11.07 18.39 0.81
CA LEU A 13 -9.97 19.27 0.40
C LEU A 13 -9.21 19.80 1.62
N GLY A 14 -9.92 20.32 2.62
CA GLY A 14 -9.28 20.84 3.83
C GLY A 14 -8.50 19.76 4.60
N GLU A 15 -9.01 18.52 4.67
CA GLU A 15 -8.28 17.40 5.28
C GLU A 15 -7.02 17.02 4.47
N LEU A 16 -7.11 17.01 3.13
CA LEU A 16 -5.96 16.74 2.26
C LEU A 16 -4.88 17.83 2.37
N GLU A 17 -5.28 19.11 2.41
CA GLU A 17 -4.38 20.25 2.62
C GLU A 17 -3.64 20.13 3.96
N ARG A 18 -4.31 19.67 5.03
CA ARG A 18 -3.67 19.44 6.32
C ARG A 18 -2.62 18.32 6.25
N VAL A 19 -2.88 17.25 5.51
CA VAL A 19 -1.92 16.14 5.31
C VAL A 19 -0.73 16.60 4.46
N LEU A 20 -0.97 17.38 3.41
CA LEU A 20 0.08 18.01 2.60
C LEU A 20 0.95 18.96 3.44
N ALA A 21 0.33 19.80 4.26
CA ALA A 21 0.99 20.75 5.15
C ALA A 21 1.64 20.09 6.39
N GLY A 22 1.44 18.79 6.62
CA GLY A 22 2.00 18.07 7.76
C GLY A 22 1.28 18.30 9.10
N THR A 23 0.10 18.94 9.09
CA THR A 23 -0.73 19.18 10.28
C THR A 23 -1.77 18.08 10.52
N ALA A 24 -1.77 17.04 9.68
CA ALA A 24 -2.49 15.79 9.86
C ALA A 24 -1.66 14.61 9.33
N GLN A 25 -1.87 13.41 9.90
CA GLN A 25 -1.14 12.19 9.52
C GLN A 25 -1.82 11.39 8.40
N ALA A 26 -3.14 11.48 8.28
CA ALA A 26 -3.92 10.75 7.29
C ALA A 26 -5.25 11.45 7.00
N CYS A 27 -5.76 11.27 5.79
CA CYS A 27 -7.12 11.67 5.40
C CYS A 27 -7.72 10.68 4.38
N PRO A 28 -9.04 10.42 4.42
CA PRO A 28 -9.72 9.70 3.35
C PRO A 28 -9.93 10.66 2.16
N ALA A 29 -9.06 10.58 1.15
CA ALA A 29 -9.20 11.38 -0.07
C ALA A 29 -10.47 11.00 -0.85
N TRP A 30 -10.83 9.71 -0.83
CA TRP A 30 -12.08 9.19 -1.37
C TRP A 30 -12.70 8.08 -0.53
N GLY A 31 -14.00 7.87 -0.77
CA GLY A 31 -14.76 6.79 -0.16
C GLY A 31 -15.14 7.05 1.30
N ALA A 32 -15.31 5.96 2.05
CA ALA A 32 -15.80 6.00 3.42
C ALA A 32 -14.74 6.54 4.39
N ALA A 33 -15.18 7.29 5.41
CA ALA A 33 -14.30 7.92 6.40
C ALA A 33 -13.97 7.02 7.62
N GLY A 34 -14.49 5.79 7.67
CA GLY A 34 -14.19 4.85 8.75
C GLY A 34 -12.77 4.29 8.65
N SER A 35 -12.17 3.95 9.80
CA SER A 35 -10.86 3.29 9.82
C SER A 35 -10.91 1.96 9.06
N PRO A 36 -10.04 1.75 8.06
CA PRO A 36 -10.06 0.55 7.25
C PRO A 36 -9.56 -0.66 8.04
N GLN A 37 -10.29 -1.77 7.95
CA GLN A 37 -9.84 -3.04 8.52
C GLN A 37 -8.92 -3.82 7.56
N ALA A 38 -8.89 -3.43 6.29
CA ALA A 38 -7.93 -3.91 5.30
C ALA A 38 -7.40 -2.73 4.48
N LEU A 39 -6.07 -2.66 4.32
CA LEU A 39 -5.40 -1.55 3.65
C LEU A 39 -4.48 -2.11 2.56
N TYR A 40 -4.49 -1.50 1.38
CA TYR A 40 -3.61 -1.83 0.27
C TYR A 40 -2.69 -0.63 -0.04
N PRO A 41 -1.52 -0.54 0.61
CA PRO A 41 -0.53 0.49 0.34
C PRO A 41 0.14 0.31 -1.03
N GLY A 42 0.32 1.40 -1.75
CA GLY A 42 1.05 1.39 -3.02
C GLY A 42 1.27 2.78 -3.60
N SER A 43 2.21 2.89 -4.55
CA SER A 43 2.38 4.14 -5.31
C SER A 43 1.29 4.31 -6.38
N PHE A 44 0.73 3.20 -6.86
CA PHE A 44 -0.31 3.14 -7.89
C PHE A 44 -0.04 4.06 -9.08
N TRP A 45 1.20 4.04 -9.57
CA TRP A 45 1.64 4.88 -10.67
C TRP A 45 2.30 4.02 -11.77
N PRO A 46 1.55 3.56 -12.79
CA PRO A 46 0.11 3.67 -12.93
C PRO A 46 -0.66 2.64 -12.09
N LEU A 47 -1.92 2.94 -11.81
CA LEU A 47 -2.91 1.93 -11.41
C LEU A 47 -3.21 1.04 -12.63
N HIS A 48 -3.32 -0.27 -12.44
CA HIS A 48 -3.47 -1.20 -13.57
C HIS A 48 -4.28 -2.44 -13.17
N ALA A 49 -4.64 -3.29 -14.14
CA ALA A 49 -5.48 -4.46 -13.95
C ALA A 49 -4.98 -5.40 -12.84
N GLY A 50 -3.67 -5.62 -12.72
CA GLY A 50 -3.09 -6.37 -11.60
C GLY A 50 -3.43 -5.83 -10.21
N HIS A 51 -3.43 -4.51 -10.01
CA HIS A 51 -3.83 -3.90 -8.73
C HIS A 51 -5.32 -4.12 -8.45
N GLN A 52 -6.16 -3.96 -9.47
CA GLN A 52 -7.61 -4.17 -9.34
C GLN A 52 -7.93 -5.64 -9.03
N ARG A 53 -7.28 -6.59 -9.72
CA ARG A 53 -7.45 -8.02 -9.45
C ARG A 53 -7.03 -8.42 -8.04
N ILE A 54 -5.94 -7.83 -7.52
CA ILE A 54 -5.54 -8.01 -6.12
C ILE A 54 -6.62 -7.50 -5.17
N ALA A 55 -7.17 -6.30 -5.42
CA ALA A 55 -8.22 -5.74 -4.57
C ALA A 55 -9.51 -6.57 -4.59
N GLU A 56 -9.89 -7.13 -5.75
CA GLU A 56 -11.01 -8.05 -5.91
C GLU A 56 -10.80 -9.35 -5.13
N LEU A 57 -9.66 -10.03 -5.33
CA LEU A 57 -9.35 -11.26 -4.59
C LEU A 57 -9.23 -11.04 -3.09
N ALA A 58 -8.63 -9.93 -2.67
CA ALA A 58 -8.60 -9.56 -1.26
C ALA A 58 -10.01 -9.32 -0.72
N THR A 59 -10.94 -8.82 -1.54
CA THR A 59 -12.36 -8.68 -1.16
C THR A 59 -12.99 -10.04 -0.89
N GLU A 60 -12.77 -11.00 -1.79
CA GLU A 60 -13.28 -12.37 -1.65
C GLU A 60 -12.73 -13.04 -0.39
N LEU A 61 -11.43 -12.89 -0.12
CA LEU A 61 -10.74 -13.55 1.00
C LEU A 61 -11.01 -12.88 2.36
N LEU A 62 -11.17 -11.55 2.40
CA LEU A 62 -11.35 -10.78 3.64
C LEU A 62 -12.83 -10.43 3.91
N GLY A 63 -13.73 -10.73 2.97
CA GLY A 63 -15.14 -10.36 3.02
C GLY A 63 -15.39 -8.85 2.93
N ARG A 64 -14.38 -8.06 2.58
CA ARG A 64 -14.45 -6.60 2.47
C ARG A 64 -13.38 -6.07 1.52
N ARG A 65 -13.70 -5.03 0.75
CA ARG A 65 -12.75 -4.42 -0.17
C ARG A 65 -11.67 -3.66 0.62
N PRO A 66 -10.36 -3.90 0.37
CA PRO A 66 -9.32 -3.12 1.01
C PRO A 66 -9.40 -1.66 0.57
N ALA A 67 -9.17 -0.74 1.50
CA ALA A 67 -8.95 0.65 1.15
C ALA A 67 -7.55 0.78 0.53
N PHE A 68 -7.43 1.47 -0.60
CA PHE A 68 -6.13 1.82 -1.15
C PHE A 68 -5.46 2.89 -0.29
N GLU A 69 -4.14 2.92 -0.28
CA GLU A 69 -3.39 3.94 0.44
C GLU A 69 -2.17 4.42 -0.33
N ILE A 70 -2.03 5.75 -0.39
CA ILE A 70 -0.88 6.45 -0.98
C ILE A 70 -0.17 7.23 0.13
N SER A 71 1.08 6.90 0.38
CA SER A 71 1.92 7.68 1.30
C SER A 71 2.60 8.84 0.58
N LEU A 72 2.57 10.02 1.21
CA LEU A 72 3.36 11.20 0.82
C LEU A 72 4.81 11.10 1.28
N ALA A 73 5.07 10.31 2.32
CA ALA A 73 6.41 10.05 2.82
C ALA A 73 6.88 8.70 2.29
N ASN A 74 7.97 8.68 1.55
CA ASN A 74 8.63 7.46 1.14
C ASN A 74 10.03 7.44 1.76
N VAL A 75 10.41 6.33 2.40
CA VAL A 75 11.74 6.18 3.02
C VAL A 75 12.84 6.33 1.96
N ASP A 76 12.53 6.01 0.70
CA ASP A 76 13.49 5.94 -0.40
C ASP A 76 13.44 7.13 -1.38
N LYS A 77 12.61 8.17 -1.19
CA LYS A 77 12.33 9.19 -2.24
C LYS A 77 11.93 10.58 -1.74
N ASP A 78 12.00 11.56 -2.66
CA ASP A 78 11.44 12.89 -2.48
C ASP A 78 9.92 12.86 -2.23
N ALA A 79 9.42 13.84 -1.48
CA ALA A 79 8.00 13.97 -1.17
C ALA A 79 7.16 14.08 -2.45
N VAL A 80 6.01 13.40 -2.49
CA VAL A 80 5.08 13.46 -3.62
C VAL A 80 4.49 14.87 -3.74
N ASP A 81 4.73 15.55 -4.87
CA ASP A 81 4.12 16.85 -5.13
C ASP A 81 2.58 16.73 -5.30
N GLY A 82 1.87 17.83 -5.04
CA GLY A 82 0.39 17.83 -5.07
C GLY A 82 -0.20 17.48 -6.45
N GLN A 83 0.50 17.78 -7.55
CA GLN A 83 0.01 17.49 -8.90
C GLN A 83 0.10 16.00 -9.20
N LEU A 84 1.23 15.37 -8.88
CA LEU A 84 1.43 13.93 -9.00
C LEU A 84 0.47 13.16 -8.09
N LEU A 85 0.24 13.66 -6.87
CA LEU A 85 -0.77 13.08 -5.99
C LEU A 85 -2.14 13.11 -6.63
N LEU A 86 -2.61 14.27 -7.12
CA LEU A 86 -3.90 14.39 -7.80
C LEU A 86 -4.01 13.47 -9.03
N ALA A 87 -2.95 13.38 -9.84
CA ALA A 87 -2.92 12.50 -11.00
C ALA A 87 -3.03 11.01 -10.61
N ARG A 88 -2.32 10.58 -9.55
CA ARG A 88 -2.44 9.20 -9.03
C ARG A 88 -3.84 8.91 -8.59
N LEU A 89 -4.36 9.87 -7.84
CA LEU A 89 -5.66 9.86 -7.23
C LEU A 89 -6.76 9.71 -8.33
N GLN A 90 -6.69 10.45 -9.43
CA GLN A 90 -7.71 10.42 -10.51
C GLN A 90 -7.86 9.08 -11.26
N GLN A 91 -6.96 8.11 -11.03
CA GLN A 91 -7.04 6.77 -11.65
C GLN A 91 -8.04 5.82 -10.96
N PHE A 92 -8.43 6.09 -9.70
CA PHE A 92 -9.27 5.19 -8.90
C PHE A 92 -10.74 5.28 -9.27
N GLN A 93 -11.51 4.21 -9.03
CA GLN A 93 -12.95 4.22 -9.32
C GLN A 93 -13.73 4.94 -8.21
N PRO A 94 -14.93 5.50 -8.50
CA PRO A 94 -15.77 6.13 -7.47
C PRO A 94 -16.15 5.22 -6.29
N SER A 95 -16.14 3.90 -6.50
CA SER A 95 -16.39 2.88 -5.48
C SER A 95 -15.18 2.57 -4.59
N ASP A 96 -13.97 3.02 -4.96
CA ASP A 96 -12.76 2.80 -4.18
C ASP A 96 -12.68 3.77 -3.00
N THR A 97 -12.22 3.26 -1.85
CA THR A 97 -11.80 4.10 -0.73
C THR A 97 -10.29 4.28 -0.82
N VAL A 98 -9.82 5.52 -0.77
CA VAL A 98 -8.40 5.85 -0.92
C VAL A 98 -7.97 6.77 0.21
N TRP A 99 -6.99 6.32 0.99
CA TRP A 99 -6.33 7.08 2.03
C TRP A 99 -5.07 7.73 1.50
N VAL A 100 -4.83 8.97 1.93
CA VAL A 100 -3.53 9.62 1.79
C VAL A 100 -2.93 9.75 3.18
N THR A 101 -1.68 9.32 3.34
CA THR A 101 -0.99 9.37 4.65
C THR A 101 0.40 9.98 4.55
N ARG A 102 0.99 10.30 5.70
CA ARG A 102 2.42 10.59 5.84
C ARG A 102 3.20 9.41 6.44
N ALA A 103 2.62 8.22 6.47
CA ALA A 103 3.22 7.04 7.11
C ALA A 103 4.15 6.32 6.13
N ALA A 104 5.45 6.37 6.38
CA ALA A 104 6.45 5.78 5.49
C ALA A 104 6.51 4.25 5.63
N THR A 105 6.29 3.72 6.83
CA THR A 105 6.38 2.27 7.12
C THR A 105 5.01 1.64 7.38
N PHE A 106 4.94 0.31 7.27
CA PHE A 106 3.74 -0.44 7.67
C PHE A 106 3.41 -0.27 9.15
N LEU A 107 4.44 -0.15 10.01
CA LEU A 107 4.24 0.12 11.43
C LEU A 107 3.62 1.50 11.66
N ASP A 108 4.07 2.53 10.94
CA ASP A 108 3.46 3.87 11.03
C ASP A 108 2.00 3.85 10.58
N LYS A 109 1.67 3.09 9.53
CA LYS A 109 0.29 2.89 9.09
C LYS A 109 -0.54 2.17 10.16
N ALA A 110 0.00 1.14 10.79
CA ALA A 110 -0.66 0.43 11.89
C ALA A 110 -0.89 1.32 13.12
N ARG A 111 0.00 2.30 13.37
CA ARG A 111 -0.19 3.31 14.43
C ARG A 111 -1.33 4.28 14.13
N ILE A 112 -1.59 4.56 12.85
CA ILE A 112 -2.71 5.41 12.42
C ILE A 112 -4.03 4.62 12.42
N PHE A 113 -4.04 3.42 11.85
CA PHE A 113 -5.28 2.68 11.56
C PHE A 113 -5.62 1.59 12.58
N GLY A 114 -4.70 1.25 13.49
CA GLY A 114 -4.89 0.18 14.47
C GLY A 114 -4.77 -1.21 13.85
N ALA A 115 -5.68 -2.10 14.24
CA ALA A 115 -5.72 -3.47 13.74
C ALA A 115 -6.18 -3.50 12.29
N VAL A 116 -5.26 -3.82 11.39
CA VAL A 116 -5.50 -3.84 9.94
C VAL A 116 -4.83 -5.04 9.30
N THR A 117 -5.46 -5.61 8.28
CA THR A 117 -4.79 -6.56 7.39
C THR A 117 -4.27 -5.84 6.16
N PHE A 118 -2.95 -5.84 6.00
CA PHE A 118 -2.27 -5.22 4.88
C PHE A 118 -2.27 -6.14 3.68
N VAL A 119 -2.69 -5.62 2.52
CA VAL A 119 -2.58 -6.30 1.24
C VAL A 119 -1.28 -5.85 0.58
N CYS A 120 -0.42 -6.79 0.19
CA CYS A 120 0.85 -6.45 -0.45
C CYS A 120 1.35 -7.58 -1.36
N GLY A 121 2.38 -7.29 -2.17
CA GLY A 121 3.09 -8.29 -2.96
C GLY A 121 4.24 -8.94 -2.20
N ALA A 122 4.71 -10.08 -2.70
CA ALA A 122 5.86 -10.81 -2.17
C ALA A 122 7.13 -9.94 -2.05
N ASP A 123 7.40 -9.06 -3.02
CA ASP A 123 8.53 -8.13 -2.99
C ASP A 123 8.41 -7.08 -1.87
N THR A 124 7.18 -6.77 -1.45
CA THR A 124 6.93 -5.79 -0.39
C THR A 124 7.06 -6.43 0.98
N ILE A 125 6.52 -7.63 1.20
CA ILE A 125 6.65 -8.29 2.50
C ILE A 125 8.11 -8.65 2.82
N GLU A 126 8.91 -9.02 1.81
CA GLU A 126 10.36 -9.23 1.97
C GLU A 126 11.04 -7.97 2.54
N ARG A 127 10.73 -6.80 1.98
CA ARG A 127 11.25 -5.51 2.47
C ARG A 127 10.80 -5.16 3.89
N VAL A 128 9.63 -5.61 4.32
CA VAL A 128 9.16 -5.40 5.71
C VAL A 128 10.05 -6.17 6.70
N GLY A 129 10.61 -7.32 6.30
CA GLY A 129 11.53 -8.10 7.13
C GLY A 129 13.02 -7.76 6.96
N ASP A 130 13.36 -6.86 6.04
CA ASP A 130 14.73 -6.59 5.64
C ASP A 130 15.42 -5.57 6.55
N LEU A 131 16.56 -5.95 7.12
CA LEU A 131 17.35 -5.14 8.07
C LEU A 131 17.79 -3.78 7.52
N ARG A 132 17.92 -3.65 6.20
CA ARG A 132 18.29 -2.38 5.54
C ARG A 132 17.33 -1.25 5.90
N TYR A 133 16.04 -1.56 6.10
CA TYR A 133 15.01 -0.58 6.49
C TYR A 133 15.02 -0.24 7.98
N TYR A 134 15.86 -0.91 8.76
CA TYR A 134 16.01 -0.72 10.20
C TYR A 134 17.41 -0.24 10.57
N GLY A 135 18.20 0.23 9.59
CA GLY A 135 19.57 0.71 9.82
C GLY A 135 20.52 -0.42 10.22
N GLU A 136 20.31 -1.62 9.66
CA GLU A 136 21.06 -2.84 9.98
C GLU A 136 20.95 -3.29 11.45
N ASP A 137 19.90 -2.83 12.17
CA ASP A 137 19.64 -3.19 13.57
C ASP A 137 18.51 -4.23 13.68
N GLU A 138 18.88 -5.46 13.99
CA GLU A 138 17.96 -6.58 14.20
C GLU A 138 16.99 -6.36 15.37
N ARG A 139 17.45 -5.78 16.48
CA ARG A 139 16.57 -5.49 17.62
C ARG A 139 15.51 -4.47 17.24
N ARG A 140 15.86 -3.49 16.41
CA ARG A 140 14.92 -2.48 15.92
C ARG A 140 13.89 -3.10 14.98
N ARG A 141 14.30 -3.97 14.05
CA ARG A 141 13.39 -4.75 13.19
C ARG A 141 12.44 -5.58 14.03
N ASP A 142 12.97 -6.40 14.92
CA ASP A 142 12.16 -7.37 15.66
C ASP A 142 11.17 -6.69 16.59
N ARG A 143 11.53 -5.55 17.20
CA ARG A 143 10.58 -4.71 17.95
C ARG A 143 9.46 -4.17 17.07
N ALA A 144 9.79 -3.72 15.86
CA ALA A 144 8.78 -3.22 14.93
C ALA A 144 7.81 -4.32 14.47
N LEU A 145 8.32 -5.53 14.21
CA LEU A 145 7.51 -6.69 13.85
C LEU A 145 6.65 -7.19 15.02
N ALA A 146 7.19 -7.18 16.24
CA ALA A 146 6.43 -7.50 17.44
C ALA A 146 5.29 -6.48 17.65
N GLU A 147 5.55 -5.18 17.50
CA GLU A 147 4.50 -4.16 17.63
C GLU A 147 3.39 -4.32 16.57
N LEU A 148 3.74 -4.71 15.33
CA LEU A 148 2.73 -5.06 14.32
C LEU A 148 1.87 -6.24 14.76
N ALA A 149 2.48 -7.30 15.30
CA ALA A 149 1.77 -8.47 15.78
C ALA A 149 0.86 -8.14 16.99
N ASP A 150 1.36 -7.38 17.96
CA ASP A 150 0.64 -6.96 19.17
C ASP A 150 -0.57 -6.06 18.85
N ARG A 151 -0.47 -5.25 17.78
CA ARG A 151 -1.58 -4.46 17.24
C ARG A 151 -2.60 -5.31 16.47
N ASN A 152 -2.43 -6.63 16.45
CA ASN A 152 -3.23 -7.57 15.66
C ASN A 152 -3.23 -7.25 14.15
N CYS A 153 -2.11 -6.72 13.64
CA CYS A 153 -1.95 -6.56 12.21
C CYS A 153 -1.67 -7.92 11.55
N ARG A 154 -2.09 -8.04 10.30
CA ARG A 154 -1.83 -9.21 9.45
C ARG A 154 -1.42 -8.77 8.06
N PHE A 155 -0.85 -9.68 7.28
CA PHE A 155 -0.51 -9.45 5.87
C PHE A 155 -1.18 -10.50 5.00
N LEU A 156 -1.86 -10.06 3.95
CA LEU A 156 -2.32 -10.90 2.84
C LEU A 156 -1.37 -10.68 1.67
N VAL A 157 -0.57 -11.69 1.36
CA VAL A 157 0.59 -11.59 0.47
C VAL A 157 0.28 -12.26 -0.86
N PHE A 158 0.31 -11.46 -1.92
CA PHE A 158 0.14 -11.93 -3.28
C PHE A 158 1.49 -12.22 -3.92
N GLY A 159 1.61 -13.37 -4.59
CA GLY A 159 2.82 -13.74 -5.31
C GLY A 159 3.15 -12.74 -6.42
N ARG A 160 4.44 -12.61 -6.75
CA ARG A 160 4.91 -11.67 -7.78
C ARG A 160 5.97 -12.29 -8.68
N LEU A 161 5.87 -12.02 -9.98
CA LEU A 161 6.95 -12.31 -10.91
C LEU A 161 8.10 -11.32 -10.70
N VAL A 162 9.26 -11.83 -10.31
CA VAL A 162 10.49 -11.05 -10.15
C VAL A 162 11.60 -11.79 -10.90
N ARG A 163 12.24 -11.11 -11.88
CA ARG A 163 13.36 -11.69 -12.66
C ARG A 163 13.05 -13.08 -13.24
N LYS A 164 11.85 -13.27 -13.81
CA LYS A 164 11.32 -14.53 -14.37
C LYS A 164 11.00 -15.64 -13.38
N ARG A 165 11.12 -15.40 -12.06
CA ARG A 165 10.69 -16.34 -11.02
C ARG A 165 9.43 -15.79 -10.35
N PHE A 166 8.38 -16.60 -10.27
CA PHE A 166 7.22 -16.26 -9.48
C PHE A 166 7.54 -16.55 -8.01
N LEU A 167 7.55 -15.50 -7.19
CA LEU A 167 7.86 -15.58 -5.76
C LEU A 167 6.54 -15.60 -4.97
N THR A 168 6.34 -16.66 -4.17
CA THR A 168 5.24 -16.75 -3.19
C THR A 168 5.76 -16.53 -1.77
N LEU A 169 4.86 -16.35 -0.80
CA LEU A 169 5.23 -16.13 0.60
C LEU A 169 6.10 -17.28 1.14
N GLU A 170 5.78 -18.52 0.79
CA GLU A 170 6.45 -19.74 1.27
C GLU A 170 7.90 -19.87 0.78
N GLN A 171 8.27 -19.08 -0.23
CA GLN A 171 9.62 -19.08 -0.80
C GLN A 171 10.50 -17.96 -0.24
N LEU A 172 9.95 -17.10 0.62
CA LEU A 172 10.68 -16.00 1.24
C LEU A 172 11.27 -16.43 2.58
N ASP A 173 12.48 -15.95 2.85
CA ASP A 173 13.12 -16.10 4.16
C ASP A 173 12.74 -14.90 5.03
N LEU A 174 11.63 -15.00 5.76
CA LEU A 174 11.09 -13.93 6.60
C LEU A 174 11.37 -14.20 8.09
N PRO A 175 11.57 -13.15 8.90
CA PRO A 175 11.62 -13.29 10.36
C PRO A 175 10.37 -14.00 10.88
N ALA A 176 10.54 -14.89 11.86
CA ALA A 176 9.47 -15.78 12.35
C ALA A 176 8.18 -15.03 12.75
N THR A 177 8.31 -13.88 13.42
CA THR A 177 7.16 -13.02 13.78
C THR A 177 6.40 -12.56 12.55
N LEU A 178 7.09 -12.07 11.51
CA LEU A 178 6.47 -11.61 10.27
C LEU A 178 5.80 -12.77 9.53
N GLN A 179 6.43 -13.94 9.48
CA GLN A 179 5.84 -15.14 8.90
C GLN A 179 4.54 -15.52 9.62
N SER A 180 4.51 -15.47 10.96
CA SER A 180 3.34 -15.84 11.77
C SER A 180 2.11 -14.95 11.59
N ILE A 181 2.32 -13.71 11.14
CA ILE A 181 1.23 -12.74 10.87
C ILE A 181 0.93 -12.58 9.38
N SER A 182 1.52 -13.41 8.51
CA SER A 182 1.36 -13.35 7.06
C SER A 182 0.61 -14.58 6.51
N MET A 183 -0.24 -14.35 5.53
CA MET A 183 -0.96 -15.38 4.77
C MET A 183 -0.69 -15.19 3.28
N GLY A 184 -0.19 -16.25 2.63
CA GLY A 184 0.09 -16.26 1.20
C GLY A 184 -1.16 -16.58 0.39
N VAL A 185 -1.32 -15.92 -0.76
CA VAL A 185 -2.28 -16.30 -1.80
C VAL A 185 -1.57 -17.23 -2.77
N GLY A 186 -2.07 -18.46 -2.91
CA GLY A 186 -1.47 -19.47 -3.77
C GLY A 186 -1.43 -19.05 -5.24
N GLU A 187 -0.38 -19.46 -5.96
CA GLU A 187 -0.17 -19.12 -7.38
C GLU A 187 -1.36 -19.50 -8.28
N HIS A 188 -2.02 -20.62 -7.98
CA HIS A 188 -3.20 -21.08 -8.73
C HIS A 188 -4.42 -20.15 -8.58
N VAL A 189 -4.47 -19.33 -7.51
CA VAL A 189 -5.51 -18.33 -7.27
C VAL A 189 -5.13 -17.00 -7.92
N PHE A 190 -3.86 -16.63 -7.84
CA PHE A 190 -3.35 -15.39 -8.39
C PHE A 190 -1.97 -15.55 -9.02
N ARG A 191 -1.92 -15.27 -10.33
CA ARG A 191 -0.69 -15.02 -11.07
C ARG A 191 -0.91 -13.90 -12.06
N MET A 192 -0.16 -12.82 -11.91
CA MET A 192 -0.16 -11.69 -12.83
C MET A 192 1.29 -11.33 -13.19
N ASP A 193 1.63 -11.48 -14.47
CA ASP A 193 2.99 -11.25 -14.99
C ASP A 193 3.23 -9.77 -15.37
N VAL A 194 2.46 -8.85 -14.79
CA VAL A 194 2.49 -7.42 -15.13
C VAL A 194 3.36 -6.65 -14.13
N GLU A 195 4.47 -6.09 -14.59
CA GLU A 195 5.28 -5.15 -13.81
C GLU A 195 4.85 -3.70 -14.08
N SER A 196 4.45 -2.94 -13.06
CA SER A 196 4.02 -1.53 -13.21
C SER A 196 5.07 -0.63 -13.89
N ARG A 197 6.37 -0.96 -13.74
CA ARG A 197 7.48 -0.26 -14.42
C ARG A 197 7.47 -0.44 -15.94
N GLN A 198 7.02 -1.60 -16.43
CA GLN A 198 6.97 -1.89 -17.86
C GLN A 198 5.82 -1.14 -18.56
N LEU A 199 4.82 -0.72 -17.79
CA LEU A 199 3.67 0.03 -18.28
C LEU A 199 3.94 1.54 -18.42
N ARG A 200 5.09 2.04 -17.93
CA ARG A 200 5.46 3.45 -18.05
C ARG A 200 6.15 3.71 -19.38
N THR A 201 5.53 4.57 -20.18
CA THR A 201 5.91 4.82 -21.57
C THR A 201 7.03 5.85 -21.69
N SER A 202 7.23 6.74 -20.71
CA SER A 202 8.32 7.72 -20.73
C SER A 202 9.42 7.49 -19.67
N PRO A 203 10.68 7.92 -19.92
CA PRO A 203 11.76 7.91 -18.93
C PRO A 203 11.45 8.74 -17.68
N GLU A 204 10.74 9.85 -17.82
CA GLU A 204 10.33 10.71 -16.69
C GLU A 204 9.34 9.99 -15.76
N GLU A 205 8.37 9.26 -16.31
CA GLU A 205 7.47 8.43 -15.51
C GLU A 205 8.23 7.28 -14.85
N ARG A 206 9.23 6.69 -15.52
CA ARG A 206 10.07 5.64 -14.91
C ARG A 206 10.84 6.14 -13.68
N GLY A 207 11.24 7.42 -13.67
CA GLY A 207 11.89 8.08 -12.53
C GLY A 207 10.93 8.52 -11.41
N ARG A 208 9.72 8.98 -11.75
CA ARG A 208 8.70 9.40 -10.76
C ARG A 208 8.01 8.18 -10.17
N ASN A 209 8.26 7.88 -8.90
CA ASN A 209 7.86 6.61 -8.33
C ASN A 209 7.22 6.79 -6.96
#